data_AF-A0A537ND67-F1
#
_entry.id   AF-A0A537ND67-F1
#
_cell.length_a   1.000
_cell.length_b   1.000
_cell.length_c   1.000
_cell.angle_alpha   90.00
_cell.angle_beta   90.00
_cell.angle_gamma   90.00
#
_symmetry.space_group_name_H-M   'P 1'
#
loop_
_entity.id
_entity.type
_entity.pdbx_description
1 polymer ?
#
loop_
_entity_poly.entity_id
_entity_poly.type
_entity_poly.pdbx_seq_one_letter_code
_entity_poly.pdbx_strand_id
1 'polypeptide(L)' 'MRYRVYSGPRGSESASPLEKDRWLFKEYAALDDALGWAQHVHDHGGVALLIEGDDGTILNKREIAAALSSGERQPSRA' A
#
# COMPACT_ATOMS: atom_id res chain seq x y z
N MET A 1 -9.99 -11.65 -6.82
CA MET A 1 -9.14 -10.45 -7.05
C MET A 1 -7.93 -10.58 -6.15
N ARG A 2 -6.75 -10.15 -6.59
CA ARG A 2 -5.54 -10.14 -5.77
C ARG A 2 -4.90 -8.77 -5.84
N TYR A 3 -4.45 -8.28 -4.70
CA TYR A 3 -3.78 -7.00 -4.53
C TYR A 3 -2.35 -7.26 -4.06
N ARG A 4 -1.37 -6.65 -4.71
CA ARG A 4 0.05 -6.71 -4.36
C ARG A 4 0.45 -5.41 -3.71
N VAL A 5 0.92 -5.48 -2.47
CA VAL A 5 1.45 -4.32 -1.75
C VAL A 5 2.96 -4.37 -1.81
N TYR A 6 3.54 -3.37 -2.46
CA TYR A 6 4.97 -3.14 -2.51
C TYR A 6 5.37 -2.18 -1.39
N SER A 7 6.32 -2.57 -0.56
CA SER A 7 6.77 -1.78 0.60
C SER A 7 8.29 -1.65 0.61
N GLY A 8 8.78 -0.50 1.09
CA GLY A 8 10.21 -0.23 1.26
C GLY A 8 10.53 0.51 2.56
N PRO A 9 11.81 0.67 2.88
CA PRO A 9 12.25 1.47 4.02
C PRO A 9 11.83 2.95 3.86
N ARG A 10 11.76 3.67 4.99
CA ARG A 10 11.47 5.11 4.97
C ARG A 10 12.51 5.85 4.13
N GLY A 11 12.05 6.72 3.23
CA GLY A 11 12.92 7.42 2.28
C GLY A 11 13.06 6.74 0.92
N SER A 12 12.52 5.53 0.75
CA SER A 12 12.38 4.95 -0.59
C SER A 12 11.48 5.84 -1.45
N GLU A 13 12.04 6.26 -2.59
CA GLU A 13 11.32 6.93 -3.65
C GLU A 13 10.49 5.91 -4.45
N SER A 14 9.50 6.41 -5.19
CA SER A 14 8.76 5.59 -6.15
C SER A 14 9.74 5.13 -7.23
N ALA A 15 10.35 3.96 -7.05
CA ALA A 15 11.40 3.51 -7.96
C ALA A 15 10.87 3.26 -9.36
N SER A 16 11.79 3.28 -10.32
CA SER A 16 11.49 3.07 -11.72
C SER A 16 10.86 1.68 -11.95
N PRO A 17 10.03 1.48 -12.99
CA PRO A 17 9.38 0.18 -13.27
C PRO A 17 10.35 -1.01 -13.37
N LEU A 18 11.62 -0.77 -13.73
CA LEU A 18 12.68 -1.77 -13.78
C LEU A 18 13.16 -2.23 -12.40
N GLU A 19 13.05 -1.36 -11.38
CA GLU A 19 13.42 -1.67 -10.00
C GLU A 19 12.29 -2.38 -9.25
N LYS A 20 11.04 -2.18 -9.70
CA LYS A 20 9.84 -2.85 -9.19
C LYS A 20 9.93 -4.38 -9.26
N ASP A 21 10.56 -4.93 -10.30
CA ASP A 21 10.75 -6.39 -10.43
C ASP A 21 11.57 -6.98 -9.27
N ARG A 22 12.44 -6.16 -8.65
CA ARG A 22 13.28 -6.55 -7.52
C ARG A 22 12.63 -6.25 -6.17
N TRP A 23 11.45 -5.63 -6.15
CA TRP A 23 10.75 -5.29 -4.93
C TRP A 23 10.02 -6.49 -4.36
N LEU A 24 10.17 -6.69 -3.05
CA LEU A 24 9.34 -7.64 -2.33
C LEU A 24 7.92 -7.06 -2.23
N PHE A 25 6.96 -7.87 -2.66
CA PHE A 25 5.54 -7.57 -2.47
C PHE A 25 4.88 -8.64 -1.62
N LYS A 26 3.79 -8.25 -0.98
CA LYS A 26 2.89 -9.17 -0.29
C LYS A 26 1.52 -9.14 -0.94
N GLU A 27 0.93 -10.32 -1.16
CA GLU A 27 -0.37 -10.46 -1.79
C GLU A 27 -1.50 -10.55 -0.78
N TYR A 28 -2.62 -9.92 -1.12
CA TYR A 28 -3.86 -9.89 -0.36
C TYR A 28 -5.06 -10.15 -1.27
N ALA A 29 -6.14 -10.69 -0.71
CA ALA A 29 -7.35 -11.00 -1.47
C ALA A 29 -8.28 -9.78 -1.62
N ALA A 30 -8.19 -8.80 -0.70
CA ALA A 30 -9.00 -7.60 -0.68
C ALA A 30 -8.15 -6.33 -0.62
N LEU A 31 -8.69 -5.23 -1.15
CA LEU A 31 -8.03 -3.92 -1.12
C LEU A 31 -7.92 -3.40 0.32
N ASP A 32 -8.94 -3.62 1.15
CA ASP A 32 -8.92 -3.25 2.57
C ASP A 32 -7.78 -3.93 3.33
N ASP A 33 -7.53 -5.24 3.07
CA ASP A 33 -6.39 -5.95 3.67
C ASP A 33 -5.05 -5.38 3.20
N ALA A 34 -4.96 -5.02 1.92
CA ALA A 34 -3.78 -4.40 1.33
C ALA A 34 -3.49 -3.02 1.96
N LEU A 35 -4.53 -2.21 2.17
CA LEU A 35 -4.44 -0.93 2.87
C LEU A 35 -4.10 -1.10 4.35
N GLY A 36 -4.69 -2.10 5.02
CA GLY A 36 -4.34 -2.43 6.41
C GLY A 36 -2.87 -2.82 6.57
N TRP A 37 -2.31 -3.55 5.61
CA TRP A 37 -0.87 -3.81 5.59
C TRP A 37 -0.04 -2.56 5.31
N ALA A 38 -0.48 -1.69 4.40
CA ALA A 38 0.20 -0.43 4.14
C ALA A 38 0.27 0.45 5.40
N GLN A 39 -0.80 0.50 6.19
CA GLN A 39 -0.83 1.16 7.49
C GLN A 39 0.15 0.51 8.46
N HIS A 40 0.12 -0.81 8.60
CA HIS A 40 1.06 -1.54 9.46
C HIS A 40 2.53 -1.24 9.10
N VAL A 41 2.87 -1.27 7.81
CA VAL A 41 4.22 -0.92 7.35
C VAL A 41 4.58 0.52 7.73
N HIS A 42 3.64 1.46 7.62
CA HIS A 42 3.84 2.85 8.02
C HIS A 42 4.14 3.00 9.51
N ASP A 43 3.32 2.39 10.37
CA ASP A 43 3.48 2.40 11.84
C ASP A 43 4.80 1.77 12.29
N HIS A 44 5.30 0.77 11.56
CA HIS A 44 6.57 0.09 11.85
C HIS A 44 7.79 0.76 11.19
N GLY A 45 7.65 1.99 10.67
CA GLY A 45 8.76 2.79 10.15
C GLY A 45 9.15 2.50 8.70
N GLY A 46 8.35 1.73 7.97
CA GLY A 46 8.44 1.58 6.52
C GLY A 46 7.50 2.50 5.76
N VAL A 47 7.38 2.29 4.46
CA VAL A 47 6.34 2.94 3.64
C VAL A 47 5.86 2.00 2.54
N ALA A 48 4.54 1.98 2.34
CA ALA A 48 3.94 1.36 1.15
C ALA A 48 4.16 2.28 -0.06
N LEU A 49 4.73 1.71 -1.12
CA LEU A 49 5.15 2.44 -2.32
C LEU A 49 4.11 2.33 -3.43
N LEU A 50 3.46 1.17 -3.53
CA LEU A 50 2.52 0.84 -4.59
C LEU A 50 1.56 -0.26 -4.13
N ILE A 51 0.28 -0.14 -4.48
CA ILE A 51 -0.69 -1.23 -4.43
C ILE A 51 -1.22 -1.46 -5.85
N GLU A 52 -1.15 -2.69 -6.33
CA GLU A 52 -1.71 -3.06 -7.63
C GLU A 52 -2.69 -4.21 -7.48
N GLY A 53 -3.86 -4.07 -8.08
CA GLY A 53 -4.86 -5.11 -8.19
C GLY A 53 -4.92 -5.70 -9.59
N ASP A 54 -5.24 -6.98 -9.68
CA ASP A 54 -5.47 -7.68 -10.96
C ASP A 54 -6.70 -7.13 -11.73
N ASP A 55 -7.53 -6.33 -11.05
CA ASP A 55 -8.67 -5.57 -11.60
C ASP A 55 -8.26 -4.24 -12.27
N GLY A 56 -6.97 -3.92 -12.30
CA GLY A 56 -6.45 -2.66 -12.82
C GLY A 56 -6.37 -1.54 -11.78
N THR A 57 -6.65 -1.84 -10.51
CA THR A 57 -6.42 -0.90 -9.40
C THR A 57 -4.92 -0.59 -9.29
N ILE A 58 -4.56 0.69 -9.27
CA ILE A 58 -3.18 1.14 -9.05
C ILE A 58 -3.24 2.30 -8.06
N LEU A 59 -2.63 2.13 -6.89
CA LEU A 59 -2.48 3.19 -5.89
C LEU A 59 -1.00 3.47 -5.67
N ASN A 60 -0.56 4.68 -6.00
CA ASN A 60 0.80 5.12 -5.71
C ASN A 60 0.95 5.58 -4.26
N LYS A 61 2.19 5.74 -3.78
CA LYS A 61 2.53 6.23 -2.43
C LYS A 61 1.68 7.40 -1.92
N ARG A 62 1.37 8.39 -2.77
CA ARG A 62 0.54 9.56 -2.37
C ARG A 62 -0.93 9.17 -2.21
N GLU A 63 -1.45 8.36 -3.12
CA GLU A 63 -2.83 7.86 -3.07
C GLU A 63 -3.04 6.93 -1.87
N ILE A 64 -2.05 6.07 -1.57
CA ILE A 64 -2.04 5.24 -0.37
C ILE A 64 -2.05 6.14 0.87
N ALA A 65 -1.14 7.11 0.97
CA ALA A 65 -1.09 8.03 2.11
C ALA A 65 -2.41 8.82 2.30
N ALA A 66 -3.05 9.24 1.21
CA ALA A 66 -4.34 9.89 1.24
C ALA A 66 -5.47 8.94 1.69
N ALA A 67 -5.46 7.68 1.24
CA ALA A 67 -6.40 6.65 1.67
C ALA A 67 -6.24 6.32 3.16
N LEU A 68 -5.00 6.20 3.64
CA LEU A 68 -4.69 5.98 5.06
C LEU A 68 -5.18 7.15 5.93
N SER A 69 -4.92 8.40 5.50
CA SER A 69 -5.39 9.61 6.20
C SER A 69 -6.92 9.77 6.15
N SER A 70 -7.58 9.17 5.15
CA SER A 70 -9.04 9.20 5.00
C SER A 70 -9.73 8.10 5.82
N GLY A 71 -9.01 7.00 6.11
CA GLY A 71 -9.48 5.90 6.97
C GLY A 71 -9.71 6.31 8.43
N GLU A 72 -9.04 7.37 8.90
CA GLU A 72 -9.31 8.01 10.20
C GLU A 72 -10.73 8.62 10.31
N ARG A 73 -11.49 8.66 9.20
CA ARG A 73 -12.88 9.13 9.17
C ARG A 73 -13.94 8.01 9.16
N GLN A 74 -13.59 6.79 9.57
CA GLN A 74 -14.60 5.84 10.06
C GLN A 74 -14.70 5.96 11.59
N PRO A 75 -15.70 6.69 12.13
CA PRO A 75 -15.97 6.63 13.55
C PRO A 75 -16.33 5.20 13.93
N SER A 76 -15.77 4.77 15.05
CA SER A 76 -16.11 3.56 15.77
C SER A 76 -17.58 3.18 15.62
N ARG A 77 -17.79 1.99 15.06
CA ARG A 77 -18.71 0.94 15.54
C ARG A 77 -19.87 1.43 16.42
N ALA A 78 -21.10 1.24 15.93
CA ALA A 78 -22.28 1.02 16.75
C ALA A 78 -22.82 -0.39 16.47
#